data_AF-A0AAU5LLF6-F1
#
_entry.id   AF-A0AAU5LLF6-F1
#
_cell.length_a   1.000
_cell.length_b   1.000
_cell.length_c   1.000
_cell.angle_alpha   90.00
_cell.angle_beta   90.00
_cell.angle_gamma   90.00
#
_symmetry.space_group_name_H-M   'P 1'
#
loop_
_entity.id
_entity.type
_entity.pdbx_description
1 polymer ?
#
loop_
_entity_poly.entity_id
_entity_poly.type
_entity_poly.pdbx_seq_one_letter_code
_entity_poly.pdbx_strand_id
1 'polypeptide(L)'
;MPSKIERDAGYEYLVIEACRVLAGTDCSFHIGGFGRSDWGLDVEYDMSAFVEQLPELLAGVRERRLVEVDLYPPGVERTLEFDPTGDSVDIRCLSRTDWTPDPVVETIEFAELEQMLVDTAVNIANALTASGSTISRLAPFSDWQRRVV
;
A
#
# COMPACT_ATOMS: atom_id res chain seq x y z
N MET A 1 -1.82 12.98 24.27
CA MET A 1 -1.19 13.86 23.26
C MET A 1 0.02 13.13 22.71
N PRO A 2 0.25 13.09 21.38
CA PRO A 2 1.44 12.48 20.82
C PRO A 2 2.70 13.20 21.32
N SER A 3 3.75 12.44 21.58
CA SER A 3 5.06 12.94 22.01
C SER A 3 5.65 13.87 20.94
N LYS A 4 6.67 14.64 21.30
CA LYS A 4 7.36 15.52 20.33
C LYS A 4 8.07 14.71 19.23
N ILE A 5 8.60 13.54 19.57
CA ILE A 5 9.28 12.63 18.65
C ILE A 5 8.31 12.10 17.58
N GLU A 6 7.09 11.73 17.96
CA GLU A 6 6.06 11.28 17.00
C GLU A 6 5.60 12.39 16.06
N ARG A 7 5.76 13.67 16.43
CA ARG A 7 5.39 14.82 15.59
C ARG A 7 6.49 15.26 14.63
N ASP A 8 7.74 15.01 15.01
CA ASP A 8 8.93 15.33 14.20
C ASP A 8 9.42 14.10 13.39
N ALA A 9 8.78 12.94 13.57
CA ALA A 9 9.09 11.73 12.85
C ALA A 9 8.69 11.84 11.38
N GLY A 10 9.61 11.46 10.48
CA GLY A 10 9.32 11.37 9.05
C GLY A 10 8.21 10.38 8.75
N TYR A 11 7.60 10.52 7.57
CA TYR A 11 6.50 9.67 7.13
C TYR A 11 6.84 8.17 7.21
N GLU A 12 8.03 7.77 6.74
CA GLU A 12 8.53 6.39 6.80
C GLU A 12 8.48 5.81 8.22
N TYR A 13 8.95 6.57 9.21
CA TYR A 13 8.89 6.13 10.61
C TYR A 13 7.44 5.93 11.09
N LEU A 14 6.54 6.84 10.73
CA LEU A 14 5.13 6.72 11.08
C LEU A 14 4.48 5.49 10.44
N VAL A 15 4.87 5.14 9.21
CA VAL A 15 4.42 3.92 8.53
C VAL A 15 4.92 2.68 9.24
N ILE A 16 6.21 2.60 9.58
CA ILE A 16 6.79 1.45 10.29
C ILE A 16 6.09 1.24 11.64
N GLU A 17 5.92 2.31 12.43
CA GLU A 17 5.26 2.19 13.73
C GLU A 17 3.77 1.84 13.59
N ALA A 18 3.09 2.38 12.57
CA ALA A 18 1.70 2.00 12.28
C ALA A 18 1.58 0.52 11.94
N CYS A 19 2.43 0.02 11.04
CA CYS A 19 2.43 -1.38 10.61
C CYS A 19 2.77 -2.32 11.77
N ARG A 20 3.74 -1.96 12.63
CA ARG A 20 4.03 -2.71 13.86
C ARG A 20 2.84 -2.79 14.81
N VAL A 21 2.12 -1.69 15.01
CA VAL A 21 0.90 -1.69 15.83
C VAL A 21 -0.14 -2.67 15.26
N LEU A 22 -0.36 -2.63 13.94
CA LEU A 22 -1.33 -3.49 13.26
C LEU A 22 -0.90 -4.96 13.22
N ALA A 23 0.40 -5.25 13.16
CA ALA A 23 0.92 -6.61 13.26
C ALA A 23 0.61 -7.27 14.62
N GLY A 24 0.37 -6.47 15.66
CA GLY A 24 -0.08 -6.93 16.98
C GLY A 24 -1.59 -7.21 17.09
N THR A 25 -2.36 -7.05 16.01
CA THR A 25 -3.81 -7.27 15.98
C THR A 25 -4.19 -8.48 15.12
N ASP A 26 -5.48 -8.63 14.80
CA ASP A 26 -6.03 -9.59 13.85
C ASP A 26 -6.02 -9.07 12.39
N CYS A 27 -5.33 -7.96 12.13
CA CYS A 27 -5.18 -7.44 10.78
C CYS A 27 -4.38 -8.40 9.90
N SER A 28 -4.74 -8.43 8.63
CA SER A 28 -4.04 -9.16 7.58
C SER A 28 -3.89 -8.27 6.36
N PHE A 29 -2.80 -8.47 5.62
CA PHE A 29 -2.48 -7.71 4.42
C PHE A 29 -2.30 -8.68 3.26
N HIS A 30 -2.99 -8.41 2.15
CA HIS A 30 -3.01 -9.32 1.01
C HIS A 30 -2.77 -8.54 -0.28
N ILE A 31 -1.80 -9.03 -1.05
CA ILE A 31 -1.64 -8.69 -2.47
C ILE A 31 -1.67 -10.00 -3.24
N GLY A 32 -2.41 -10.02 -4.33
CA GLY A 32 -2.54 -11.16 -5.23
C GLY A 32 -2.65 -10.71 -6.68
N GLY A 33 -2.86 -11.67 -7.57
CA GLY A 33 -2.82 -11.51 -9.02
C GLY A 33 -1.66 -12.26 -9.65
N PHE A 34 -1.57 -12.17 -10.97
CA PHE A 34 -0.49 -12.70 -11.80
C PHE A 34 -0.30 -14.22 -11.63
N GLY A 35 -1.40 -14.94 -11.40
CA GLY A 35 -1.41 -16.39 -11.20
C GLY A 35 -1.27 -16.85 -9.74
N ARG A 36 -1.20 -15.93 -8.77
CA ARG A 36 -1.24 -16.24 -7.33
C ARG A 36 -2.32 -15.45 -6.61
N SER A 37 -3.19 -16.12 -5.88
CA SER A 37 -4.25 -15.45 -5.11
C SER A 37 -3.71 -14.67 -3.90
N ASP A 38 -2.55 -15.07 -3.37
CA ASP A 38 -1.90 -14.44 -2.23
C ASP A 38 -0.38 -14.59 -2.38
N TRP A 39 0.35 -13.51 -2.11
CA TRP A 39 1.81 -13.47 -2.13
C TRP A 39 2.45 -13.76 -0.78
N GLY A 40 1.65 -13.92 0.29
CA GLY A 40 2.11 -14.30 1.62
C GLY A 40 2.84 -13.18 2.35
N LEU A 41 2.37 -11.95 2.19
CA LEU A 41 2.98 -10.76 2.77
C LEU A 41 2.62 -10.63 4.26
N ASP A 42 3.57 -10.15 5.06
CA ASP A 42 3.32 -9.82 6.46
C ASP A 42 2.81 -8.37 6.66
N VAL A 43 2.26 -8.11 7.85
CA VAL A 43 1.72 -6.78 8.20
C VAL A 43 2.80 -5.83 8.70
N GLU A 44 3.90 -6.31 9.27
CA GLU A 44 4.88 -5.43 9.91
C GLU A 44 5.83 -4.79 8.89
N TYR A 45 6.50 -5.61 8.08
CA TYR A 45 7.55 -5.20 7.15
C TYR A 45 7.03 -5.06 5.72
N ASP A 46 6.20 -6.00 5.26
CA ASP A 46 5.83 -6.03 3.85
C ASP A 46 4.77 -4.98 3.54
N MET A 47 3.77 -4.86 4.43
CA MET A 47 2.80 -3.78 4.36
C MET A 47 3.48 -2.42 4.52
N SER A 48 4.50 -2.27 5.37
CA SER A 48 5.17 -0.97 5.53
C SER A 48 5.84 -0.52 4.22
N ALA A 49 6.55 -1.43 3.55
CA ALA A 49 7.17 -1.16 2.26
C ALA A 49 6.16 -0.73 1.19
N PHE A 50 4.97 -1.34 1.17
CA PHE A 50 3.89 -0.92 0.28
C PHE A 50 3.31 0.45 0.67
N VAL A 51 2.99 0.64 1.96
CA VAL A 51 2.33 1.84 2.45
C VAL A 51 3.19 3.09 2.28
N GLU A 52 4.51 2.98 2.40
CA GLU A 52 5.46 4.07 2.10
C GLU A 52 5.32 4.61 0.67
N GLN A 53 4.94 3.76 -0.29
CA GLN A 53 4.81 4.12 -1.71
C GLN A 53 3.37 4.49 -2.09
N LEU A 54 2.39 4.21 -1.23
CA LEU A 54 0.97 4.40 -1.51
C LEU A 54 0.59 5.84 -1.90
N PRO A 55 1.13 6.91 -1.28
CA PRO A 55 0.83 8.28 -1.70
C PRO A 55 1.27 8.59 -3.13
N GLU A 56 2.49 8.18 -3.51
CA GLU A 56 3.00 8.40 -4.88
C GLU A 56 2.24 7.53 -5.88
N LEU A 57 1.89 6.29 -5.53
CA LEU A 57 1.05 5.43 -6.36
C LEU A 57 -0.32 6.08 -6.62
N LEU A 58 -1.01 6.56 -5.59
CA LEU A 58 -2.29 7.26 -5.71
C LEU A 58 -2.17 8.53 -6.57
N ALA A 59 -1.12 9.33 -6.36
CA ALA A 59 -0.86 10.52 -7.15
C ALA A 59 -0.60 10.17 -8.63
N GLY A 60 0.27 9.19 -8.91
CA GLY A 60 0.59 8.72 -10.25
C GLY A 60 -0.61 8.19 -11.01
N VAL A 61 -1.44 7.36 -10.36
CA VAL A 61 -2.70 6.87 -10.94
C VAL A 61 -3.62 8.05 -11.25
N ARG A 62 -3.90 8.96 -10.31
CA ARG A 62 -4.79 10.11 -10.53
C ARG A 62 -4.31 11.07 -11.63
N GLU A 63 -3.01 11.29 -11.69
CA GLU A 63 -2.36 12.11 -12.72
C GLU A 63 -2.26 11.41 -14.08
N ARG A 64 -2.68 10.14 -14.15
CA ARG A 64 -2.59 9.28 -15.34
C ARG A 64 -1.15 9.19 -15.87
N ARG A 65 -0.19 9.03 -14.94
CA ARG A 65 1.23 8.80 -15.24
C ARG A 65 1.61 7.35 -14.96
N LEU A 66 2.62 6.88 -15.68
CA LEU A 66 3.34 5.66 -15.32
C LEU A 66 3.92 5.82 -13.90
N VAL A 67 3.65 4.86 -13.03
CA VAL A 67 4.15 4.81 -11.66
C VAL A 67 4.52 3.38 -11.30
N GLU A 68 5.53 3.22 -10.45
CA GLU A 68 6.07 1.92 -10.06
C GLU A 68 5.91 1.72 -8.55
N VAL A 69 5.62 0.49 -8.15
CA VAL A 69 5.74 0.04 -6.77
C VAL A 69 6.73 -1.11 -6.70
N ASP A 70 7.70 -0.96 -5.83
CA ASP A 70 8.73 -1.94 -5.58
C ASP A 70 8.47 -2.68 -4.27
N LEU A 71 8.33 -4.00 -4.34
CA LEU A 71 8.19 -4.88 -3.20
C LEU A 71 9.45 -5.74 -3.08
N TYR A 72 10.24 -5.53 -2.03
CA TYR A 72 11.42 -6.33 -1.71
C TYR A 72 11.31 -7.26 -0.48
N PRO A 73 10.14 -7.76 -0.05
CA PRO A 73 10.09 -8.86 0.91
C PRO A 73 10.80 -10.12 0.40
N PRO A 74 11.49 -10.86 1.28
CA PRO A 74 12.10 -12.14 0.93
C PRO A 74 11.09 -13.12 0.29
N GLY A 75 11.36 -13.57 -0.93
CA GLY A 75 10.52 -14.50 -1.68
C GLY A 75 9.36 -13.87 -2.45
N VAL A 76 9.20 -12.55 -2.37
CA VAL A 76 8.25 -11.77 -3.18
C VAL A 76 8.98 -11.04 -4.28
N GLU A 77 9.99 -10.24 -3.95
CA GLU A 77 10.83 -9.42 -4.85
C GLU A 77 10.19 -9.14 -6.23
N ARG A 78 9.30 -8.15 -6.29
CA ARG A 78 8.48 -7.78 -7.46
C ARG A 78 8.47 -6.27 -7.66
N THR A 79 8.46 -5.83 -8.92
CA THR A 79 8.06 -4.47 -9.31
C THR A 79 6.72 -4.54 -10.02
N LEU A 80 5.81 -3.65 -9.63
CA LEU A 80 4.54 -3.42 -10.32
C LEU A 80 4.61 -2.09 -11.04
N GLU A 81 4.51 -2.12 -12.36
CA GLU A 81 4.38 -0.92 -13.19
C GLU A 81 2.90 -0.69 -13.49
N PHE A 82 2.37 0.47 -13.15
CA PHE A 82 0.98 0.87 -13.41
C PHE A 82 0.97 1.86 -14.57
N ASP A 83 0.47 1.45 -15.74
CA ASP A 83 0.43 2.24 -16.97
C ASP A 83 -1.03 2.60 -17.34
N PRO A 84 -1.46 3.85 -17.16
CA PRO A 84 -2.82 4.27 -17.50
C PRO A 84 -3.08 4.28 -19.01
N THR A 85 -4.02 3.45 -19.47
CA THR A 85 -4.39 3.24 -20.87
C THR A 85 -5.85 3.60 -21.13
N GLY A 86 -6.14 4.88 -21.40
CA GLY A 86 -7.52 5.32 -21.57
C GLY A 86 -8.28 5.29 -20.25
N ASP A 87 -9.32 4.47 -20.13
CA ASP A 87 -10.09 4.31 -18.88
C ASP A 87 -9.69 3.08 -18.07
N SER A 88 -8.68 2.33 -18.52
CA SER A 88 -8.05 1.23 -17.79
C SER A 88 -6.63 1.58 -17.33
N VAL A 89 -6.08 0.73 -16.48
CA VAL A 89 -4.67 0.72 -16.09
C VAL A 89 -4.13 -0.68 -16.35
N ASP A 90 -3.07 -0.77 -17.15
CA ASP A 90 -2.31 -2.00 -17.33
C ASP A 90 -1.27 -2.10 -16.21
N ILE A 91 -1.36 -3.16 -15.42
CA ILE A 91 -0.43 -3.44 -14.32
C ILE A 91 0.51 -4.55 -14.79
N ARG A 92 1.79 -4.22 -14.98
CA ARG A 92 2.83 -5.19 -15.33
C ARG A 92 3.56 -5.64 -14.08
N CYS A 93 3.68 -6.96 -13.90
CA CYS A 93 4.49 -7.53 -12.83
C CYS A 93 5.84 -7.98 -13.37
N LEU A 94 6.91 -7.50 -12.74
CA LEU A 94 8.28 -7.93 -12.98
C LEU A 94 8.79 -8.64 -11.73
N SER A 95 8.94 -9.97 -11.79
CA SER A 95 9.57 -10.69 -10.68
C SER A 95 11.09 -10.68 -10.80
N ARG A 96 11.76 -10.56 -9.65
CA ARG A 96 13.21 -10.71 -9.50
C ARG A 96 13.58 -12.05 -8.85
N THR A 97 12.65 -13.00 -8.85
CA THR A 97 12.82 -14.37 -8.32
C THR A 97 12.69 -15.41 -9.43
N ASP A 98 12.76 -16.71 -9.08
CA ASP A 98 12.48 -17.81 -10.01
C ASP A 98 10.98 -17.94 -10.37
N TRP A 99 10.09 -17.27 -9.63
CA TRP A 99 8.66 -17.24 -9.97
C TRP A 99 8.40 -16.29 -11.14
N THR A 100 7.62 -16.74 -12.12
CA THR A 100 7.23 -15.94 -13.29
C THR A 100 5.74 -15.57 -13.18
N PRO A 101 5.37 -14.29 -13.34
CA PRO A 101 3.97 -13.87 -13.36
C PRO A 101 3.26 -14.44 -14.60
N ASP A 102 2.06 -14.98 -14.41
CA ASP A 102 1.21 -15.51 -15.48
C ASP A 102 -0.27 -15.17 -15.22
N PRO A 103 -0.86 -14.18 -15.92
CA PRO A 103 -0.24 -13.39 -16.98
C PRO A 103 0.82 -12.41 -16.45
N VAL A 104 1.64 -11.84 -17.33
CA VAL A 104 2.64 -10.79 -16.97
C VAL A 104 1.97 -9.43 -16.78
N VAL A 105 0.82 -9.21 -17.43
CA VAL A 105 0.03 -7.98 -17.37
C VAL A 105 -1.40 -8.34 -16.99
N GLU A 106 -1.93 -7.64 -15.99
CA GLU A 106 -3.35 -7.62 -15.68
C GLU A 106 -3.90 -6.22 -15.96
N THR A 107 -5.13 -6.13 -16.45
CA THR A 107 -5.79 -4.85 -16.76
C THR A 107 -6.96 -4.66 -15.81
N ILE A 108 -7.09 -3.46 -15.25
CA ILE A 108 -8.17 -3.08 -14.34
C ILE A 108 -8.73 -1.71 -14.75
N GLU A 109 -10.02 -1.48 -14.50
CA GLU A 109 -10.62 -0.16 -14.72
C GLU A 109 -10.00 0.90 -13.80
N PHE A 110 -9.74 2.08 -14.34
CA PHE A 110 -9.09 3.18 -13.62
C PHE A 110 -9.81 3.52 -12.31
N ALA A 111 -11.14 3.65 -12.38
CA ALA A 111 -11.96 4.00 -11.22
C ALA A 111 -11.97 2.89 -10.16
N GLU A 112 -11.85 1.63 -10.59
CA GLU A 112 -11.78 0.49 -9.68
C GLU A 112 -10.44 0.45 -8.96
N LEU A 113 -9.31 0.61 -9.69
CA LEU A 113 -7.99 0.68 -9.08
C LEU A 113 -7.87 1.86 -8.11
N GLU A 114 -8.30 3.05 -8.52
CA GLU A 114 -8.28 4.22 -7.63
C GLU A 114 -9.06 3.92 -6.34
N GLN A 115 -10.26 3.37 -6.46
CA GLN A 115 -11.08 3.04 -5.29
C GLN A 115 -10.41 2.00 -4.38
N MET A 116 -9.77 0.96 -4.92
CA MET A 116 -9.01 -0.03 -4.15
C MET A 116 -7.87 0.61 -3.35
N LEU A 117 -7.14 1.54 -3.96
CA LEU A 117 -6.02 2.25 -3.31
C LEU A 117 -6.51 3.20 -2.21
N VAL A 118 -7.58 3.95 -2.47
CA VAL A 118 -8.21 4.82 -1.46
C VAL A 118 -8.73 3.99 -0.28
N ASP A 119 -9.42 2.88 -0.55
CA ASP A 119 -9.95 2.01 0.50
C ASP A 119 -8.84 1.36 1.31
N THR A 120 -7.72 1.01 0.68
CA THR A 120 -6.52 0.52 1.40
C THR A 120 -6.01 1.54 2.42
N ALA A 121 -5.82 2.80 2.00
CA ALA A 121 -5.39 3.89 2.90
C ALA A 121 -6.39 4.11 4.05
N VAL A 122 -7.69 4.14 3.74
CA VAL A 122 -8.76 4.33 4.72
C VAL A 122 -8.82 3.17 5.72
N ASN A 123 -8.68 1.93 5.24
CA ASN A 123 -8.74 0.73 6.08
C ASN A 123 -7.57 0.69 7.07
N ILE A 124 -6.35 1.04 6.64
CA ILE A 124 -5.19 1.18 7.53
C ILE A 124 -5.50 2.21 8.62
N ALA A 125 -5.99 3.37 8.24
CA ALA A 125 -6.24 4.46 9.18
C ALA A 125 -7.38 4.14 10.18
N ASN A 126 -8.40 3.40 9.75
CA ASN A 126 -9.48 2.91 10.60
C ASN A 126 -9.01 1.81 11.54
N ALA A 127 -8.20 0.86 11.06
CA ALA A 127 -7.61 -0.20 11.87
C ALA A 127 -6.72 0.38 12.98
N LEU A 128 -5.92 1.39 12.66
CA LEU A 128 -5.11 2.11 13.66
C LEU A 128 -5.99 2.76 14.73
N THR A 129 -7.11 3.36 14.36
CA THR A 129 -8.05 3.91 15.34
C THR A 129 -8.72 2.84 16.19
N ALA A 130 -9.12 1.72 15.59
CA ALA A 130 -9.70 0.59 16.31
C ALA A 130 -8.73 -0.02 17.33
N SER A 131 -7.43 -0.05 17.03
CA SER A 131 -6.38 -0.48 17.96
C SER A 131 -6.15 0.47 19.15
N GLY A 132 -6.76 1.67 19.14
CA GLY A 132 -6.54 2.71 20.14
C GLY A 132 -5.21 3.46 20.00
N SER A 133 -4.48 3.24 18.90
CA SER A 133 -3.18 3.84 18.65
C SER A 133 -3.25 5.36 18.54
N THR A 134 -2.27 6.02 19.14
CA THR A 134 -2.14 7.48 19.06
C THR A 134 -1.67 7.96 17.68
N ILE A 135 -1.05 7.07 16.90
CA ILE A 135 -0.54 7.32 15.54
C ILE A 135 -1.70 7.63 14.58
N SER A 136 -2.89 7.09 14.81
CA SER A 136 -4.06 7.34 13.97
C SER A 136 -4.49 8.82 13.92
N ARG A 137 -4.00 9.64 14.86
CA ARG A 137 -4.26 11.09 14.95
C ARG A 137 -3.21 11.94 14.26
N LEU A 138 -2.18 11.33 13.68
CA LEU A 138 -1.10 12.01 12.97
C LEU A 138 -1.35 11.91 11.46
N ALA A 139 -0.89 12.91 10.71
CA ALA A 139 -0.89 12.84 9.25
C ALA A 139 0.15 11.78 8.78
N PRO A 140 -0.13 11.05 7.68
CA PRO A 140 -1.31 11.18 6.84
C PRO A 140 -2.53 10.38 7.31
N PHE A 141 -2.41 9.50 8.33
CA PHE A 141 -3.49 8.62 8.77
C PHE A 141 -4.76 9.37 9.20
N SER A 142 -4.63 10.52 9.86
CA SER A 142 -5.80 11.34 10.22
C SER A 142 -6.52 11.93 9.01
N ASP A 143 -5.81 12.15 7.90
CA ASP A 143 -6.38 12.64 6.65
C ASP A 143 -7.04 11.49 5.87
N TRP A 144 -6.39 10.32 5.86
CA TRP A 144 -6.93 9.10 5.25
C TRP A 144 -8.28 8.68 5.83
N GLN A 145 -8.50 8.83 7.14
CA GLN A 145 -9.82 8.58 7.76
C GLN A 145 -10.94 9.45 7.17
N ARG A 146 -10.59 10.65 6.71
CA ARG A 146 -11.51 11.59 6.06
C ARG A 146 -11.59 11.38 4.55
N ARG A 147 -10.97 10.31 4.03
CA ARG A 147 -10.78 10.04 2.59
C ARG A 147 -10.02 11.17 1.88
N VAL A 148 -9.20 11.91 2.62
CA VAL A 148 -8.22 12.85 2.05
C VAL A 148 -6.92 12.09 1.93
N VAL A 149 -6.74 11.46 0.77
CA VAL A 149 -5.59 10.60 0.43
C VAL A 149 -4.85 11.20 -0.76
#